data_AF-A0A3L6JDH7-F1
#
_entry.id   AF-A0A3L6JDH7-F1
#
_cell.length_a   1.000
_cell.length_b   1.000
_cell.length_c   1.000
_cell.angle_alpha   90.00
_cell.angle_beta   90.00
_cell.angle_gamma   90.00
#
_symmetry.space_group_name_H-M   'P 1'
#
loop_
_entity.id
_entity.type
_entity.pdbx_description
1 polymer ?
#
loop_
_entity_poly.entity_id
_entity_poly.type
_entity_poly.pdbx_seq_one_letter_code
_entity_poly.pdbx_strand_id
1 'polypeptide(L)'
;MLSQVTSELFLILYGVPALLIGLLAGYSFGGHKSLTRAERLGFGLVICVLSGLVMTFLLAPFAPVAMPNVLVQVLSFSFGYVFGAFNNWAPIESRAPKRHVVFEPEDDDEFDKEVDKALGSNR
;
A
#
# COMPACT_ATOMS: atom_id res chain seq x y z
N MET A 1 27.58 -22.69 -24.76
CA MET A 1 27.80 -22.70 -23.30
C MET A 1 27.89 -21.30 -22.69
N LEU A 2 28.70 -20.37 -23.21
CA LEU A 2 28.77 -18.98 -22.70
C LEU A 2 27.41 -18.24 -22.69
N SER A 3 26.55 -18.43 -23.70
CA SER A 3 25.23 -17.78 -23.76
C SER A 3 24.21 -18.27 -22.73
N GLN A 4 24.34 -19.52 -22.26
CA GLN A 4 23.45 -20.08 -21.23
C GLN A 4 23.84 -19.53 -19.85
N VAL A 5 25.14 -19.50 -19.54
CA VAL A 5 25.65 -18.98 -18.26
C VAL A 5 25.32 -17.48 -18.09
N THR A 6 25.45 -16.69 -19.16
CA THR A 6 25.09 -15.26 -19.10
C THR A 6 23.60 -15.05 -18.86
N SER A 7 22.74 -15.89 -19.45
CA SER A 7 21.28 -15.76 -19.31
C SER A 7 20.82 -16.06 -17.87
N GLU A 8 21.37 -17.10 -17.24
CA GLU A 8 21.04 -17.42 -15.83
C GLU A 8 21.56 -16.36 -14.86
N LEU A 9 22.75 -15.82 -15.12
CA LEU A 9 23.34 -14.79 -14.27
C LEU A 9 22.52 -13.49 -14.29
N PHE A 10 22.00 -13.10 -15.46
CA PHE A 10 21.06 -11.99 -15.56
C PHE A 10 19.73 -12.30 -14.87
N LEU A 11 19.20 -13.52 -15.00
CA LEU A 11 17.95 -13.89 -14.34
C LEU A 11 18.05 -13.76 -12.82
N ILE A 12 19.18 -14.18 -12.23
CA ILE A 12 19.46 -14.02 -10.80
C ILE A 12 19.64 -12.56 -10.42
N LEU A 13 20.46 -11.82 -11.18
CA LEU A 13 20.79 -10.41 -10.90
C LEU A 13 19.56 -9.50 -10.91
N TYR A 14 18.63 -9.73 -11.83
CA TYR A 14 17.42 -8.95 -11.97
C TYR A 14 16.27 -9.50 -11.11
N GLY A 15 16.12 -10.82 -11.05
CA GLY A 15 14.98 -11.47 -10.41
C GLY A 15 15.06 -11.53 -8.89
N VAL A 16 16.20 -11.96 -8.32
CA VAL A 16 16.31 -12.17 -6.87
C VAL A 16 16.12 -10.87 -6.07
N PRO A 17 16.79 -9.75 -6.41
CA PRO A 17 16.57 -8.49 -5.68
C PRO A 17 15.12 -8.01 -5.80
N ALA A 18 14.51 -8.11 -7.00
CA ALA A 18 13.12 -7.74 -7.20
C ALA A 18 12.17 -8.60 -6.34
N LEU A 19 12.42 -9.91 -6.25
CA LEU A 19 11.67 -10.83 -5.40
C LEU A 19 11.78 -10.48 -3.92
N LEU A 20 12.98 -10.18 -3.42
CA LEU A 20 13.19 -9.81 -2.02
C LEU A 20 12.51 -8.49 -1.65
N ILE A 21 12.59 -7.49 -2.53
CA ILE A 21 11.89 -6.21 -2.32
C ILE A 21 10.37 -6.43 -2.36
N GLY A 22 9.89 -7.23 -3.32
CA GLY A 22 8.49 -7.63 -3.39
C GLY A 22 8.03 -8.32 -2.10
N LEU A 23 8.80 -9.27 -1.61
CA LEU A 23 8.52 -10.00 -0.36
C LEU A 23 8.38 -9.06 0.84
N LEU A 24 9.32 -8.13 1.00
CA LEU A 24 9.33 -7.18 2.11
C LEU A 24 8.13 -6.22 2.02
N ALA A 25 7.84 -5.71 0.82
CA ALA A 25 6.68 -4.86 0.58
C ALA A 25 5.38 -5.62 0.89
N GLY A 26 5.21 -6.81 0.31
CA GLY A 26 4.05 -7.67 0.53
C GLY A 26 3.84 -7.97 2.01
N TYR A 27 4.89 -8.37 2.71
CA TYR A 27 4.85 -8.63 4.16
C TYR A 27 4.39 -7.39 4.94
N SER A 28 4.93 -6.21 4.60
CA SER A 28 4.59 -4.96 5.27
C SER A 28 3.14 -4.54 5.05
N PHE A 29 2.64 -4.58 3.81
CA PHE A 29 1.27 -4.18 3.49
C PHE A 29 0.23 -5.24 3.88
N GLY A 30 0.58 -6.52 3.81
CA GLY A 30 -0.27 -7.62 4.28
C GLY A 30 -0.59 -7.49 5.76
N GLY A 31 0.41 -7.09 6.57
CA GLY A 31 0.27 -6.93 8.02
C GLY A 31 -0.47 -5.68 8.47
N HIS A 32 -0.76 -4.76 7.56
CA HIS A 32 -1.29 -3.45 7.92
C HIS A 32 -2.82 -3.48 8.08
N LYS A 33 -3.30 -3.41 9.33
CA LYS A 33 -4.71 -3.60 9.69
C LYS A 33 -5.66 -2.48 9.24
N SER A 34 -5.14 -1.27 9.06
CA SER A 34 -5.94 -0.10 8.63
C SER A 34 -6.22 -0.08 7.12
N LEU A 35 -5.48 -0.88 6.33
CA LEU A 35 -5.67 -0.98 4.88
C LEU A 35 -6.75 -2.00 4.54
N THR A 36 -7.72 -1.58 3.73
CA THR A 36 -8.69 -2.45 3.09
C THR A 36 -8.03 -3.39 2.08
N ARG A 37 -8.72 -4.49 1.72
CA ARG A 37 -8.19 -5.44 0.71
C ARG A 37 -7.91 -4.76 -0.64
N ALA A 38 -8.77 -3.83 -1.03
CA ALA A 38 -8.64 -3.07 -2.28
C ALA A 38 -7.41 -2.15 -2.25
N GLU A 39 -7.18 -1.45 -1.14
CA GLU A 39 -5.97 -0.62 -0.97
C GLU A 39 -4.70 -1.48 -1.00
N ARG A 40 -4.68 -2.63 -0.33
CA ARG A 40 -3.54 -3.56 -0.36
C ARG A 40 -3.22 -4.03 -1.78
N LEU A 41 -4.23 -4.35 -2.60
CA LEU A 41 -4.02 -4.74 -4.00
C LEU A 41 -3.61 -3.54 -4.88
N GLY A 42 -4.23 -2.38 -4.67
CA GLY A 42 -3.92 -1.15 -5.40
C GLY A 42 -2.49 -0.67 -5.15
N PHE A 43 -2.04 -0.66 -3.89
CA PHE A 43 -0.65 -0.36 -3.55
C PHE A 43 0.31 -1.38 -4.16
N GLY A 44 -0.03 -2.67 -4.14
CA GLY A 44 0.77 -3.71 -4.80
C GLY A 44 0.99 -3.43 -6.29
N LEU A 45 -0.06 -3.03 -7.01
CA LEU A 45 0.02 -2.72 -8.43
C LEU A 45 0.89 -1.49 -8.71
N VAL A 46 0.67 -0.40 -7.96
CA VAL A 46 1.44 0.84 -8.10
C VAL A 46 2.92 0.60 -7.79
N ILE A 47 3.22 -0.10 -6.70
CA ILE A 47 4.60 -0.39 -6.29
C ILE A 47 5.26 -1.35 -7.28
N CYS A 48 4.53 -2.27 -7.91
CA CYS A 48 5.08 -3.13 -8.96
C CYS A 48 5.59 -2.32 -10.15
N VAL A 49 4.83 -1.32 -10.61
CA VAL A 49 5.26 -0.44 -11.71
C VAL A 49 6.45 0.44 -11.28
N LEU A 50 6.36 1.07 -10.10
CA LEU A 50 7.42 1.94 -9.60
C LEU A 50 8.73 1.20 -9.32
N SER A 51 8.65 0.01 -8.74
CA SER A 51 9.82 -0.82 -8.45
C SER A 51 10.51 -1.28 -9.74
N GLY A 52 9.75 -1.65 -10.78
CA GLY A 52 10.32 -1.97 -12.09
C GLY A 52 11.08 -0.81 -12.70
N LEU A 53 10.52 0.42 -12.63
CA LEU A 53 11.21 1.63 -13.09
C LEU A 53 12.48 1.91 -12.29
N VAL A 54 12.38 1.92 -10.96
CA VAL A 54 13.52 2.20 -10.06
C VAL A 54 14.63 1.17 -10.27
N MET A 55 14.31 -0.12 -10.31
CA MET A 55 15.30 -1.18 -10.51
C MET A 55 15.94 -1.12 -11.90
N THR A 56 15.18 -0.76 -12.93
CA THR A 56 15.71 -0.53 -14.27
C THR A 56 16.72 0.61 -14.27
N PHE A 57 16.39 1.75 -13.65
CA PHE A 57 17.30 2.89 -13.51
C PHE A 57 18.57 2.55 -12.73
N LEU A 58 18.45 1.79 -11.63
CA LEU A 58 19.58 1.39 -10.79
C LEU A 58 20.53 0.43 -11.51
N LEU A 59 20.01 -0.48 -12.34
CA LEU A 59 20.81 -1.48 -13.03
C LEU A 59 21.33 -1.04 -14.40
N ALA A 60 20.73 -0.02 -15.01
CA ALA A 60 21.12 0.49 -16.32
C ALA A 60 22.64 0.79 -16.48
N PRO A 61 23.36 1.30 -15.46
CA PRO A 61 24.81 1.53 -15.59
C PRO A 61 25.66 0.26 -15.57
N PHE A 62 25.12 -0.84 -15.03
CA PHE A 62 25.89 -2.06 -14.73
C PHE A 62 25.56 -3.22 -15.66
N ALA A 63 24.36 -3.25 -16.23
CA ALA A 63 23.90 -4.34 -17.08
C ALA A 63 22.90 -3.86 -18.14
N PRO A 64 22.89 -4.49 -19.32
CA PRO A 64 22.00 -4.12 -20.41
C PRO A 64 20.54 -4.33 -20.01
N VAL A 65 19.74 -3.27 -20.15
CA VAL A 65 18.29 -3.33 -19.95
C VAL A 65 17.66 -3.86 -21.22
N ALA A 66 17.19 -5.11 -21.18
CA ALA A 66 16.40 -5.72 -22.23
C ALA A 66 15.00 -6.04 -21.72
N MET A 67 14.00 -6.06 -22.62
CA MET A 67 12.61 -6.37 -22.26
C MET A 67 12.45 -7.68 -21.46
N PRO A 68 13.17 -8.79 -21.75
CA PRO A 68 13.11 -9.99 -20.92
C PRO A 68 13.51 -9.76 -19.46
N ASN A 69 14.51 -8.92 -19.20
CA ASN A 69 14.99 -8.62 -17.84
C ASN A 69 13.94 -7.84 -17.05
N VAL A 70 13.26 -6.89 -17.72
CA VAL A 70 12.16 -6.13 -17.14
C VAL A 70 10.97 -7.05 -16.80
N LEU A 71 10.63 -7.98 -17.69
CA LEU A 71 9.58 -8.98 -17.42
C LEU A 71 9.92 -9.85 -16.21
N VAL A 72 11.16 -10.35 -16.14
CA VAL A 72 11.64 -11.14 -15.00
C VAL A 72 11.54 -10.33 -13.70
N GLN A 73 11.92 -9.05 -13.71
CA GLN A 73 11.78 -8.18 -12.53
C GLN A 73 10.32 -8.05 -12.09
N VAL A 74 9.43 -7.70 -13.02
CA VAL A 74 8.00 -7.49 -12.71
C VAL A 74 7.37 -8.76 -12.16
N LEU A 75 7.66 -9.92 -12.76
CA LEU A 75 7.15 -11.21 -12.28
C LEU A 75 7.73 -11.56 -10.92
N SER A 76 9.04 -11.42 -10.74
CA SER A 76 9.73 -11.75 -9.48
C SER A 76 9.22 -10.89 -8.32
N PHE A 77 9.11 -9.57 -8.55
CA PHE A 77 8.52 -8.64 -7.59
C PHE A 77 7.09 -9.02 -7.25
N SER A 78 6.25 -9.29 -8.26
CA SER A 78 4.84 -9.63 -8.06
C SER A 78 4.69 -10.91 -7.24
N PHE A 79 5.49 -11.94 -7.54
CA PHE A 79 5.52 -13.18 -6.76
C PHE A 79 5.95 -12.94 -5.31
N GLY A 80 7.03 -12.18 -5.11
CA GLY A 80 7.47 -11.78 -3.78
C GLY A 80 6.36 -11.06 -3.01
N TYR A 81 5.71 -10.08 -3.64
CA TYR A 81 4.62 -9.31 -3.05
C TYR A 81 3.45 -10.19 -2.62
N VAL A 82 2.95 -11.02 -3.53
CA VAL A 82 1.81 -11.92 -3.23
C VAL A 82 2.19 -12.87 -2.10
N PHE A 83 3.38 -13.47 -2.16
CA PHE A 83 3.83 -14.40 -1.14
C PHE A 83 4.02 -13.72 0.23
N GLY A 84 4.62 -12.54 0.27
CA GLY A 84 4.80 -11.77 1.51
C GLY A 84 3.46 -11.33 2.11
N ALA A 85 2.57 -10.83 1.27
CA ALA A 85 1.24 -10.39 1.71
C ALA A 85 0.43 -11.56 2.25
N PHE A 86 0.44 -12.71 1.57
CA PHE A 86 -0.27 -13.91 2.01
C PHE A 86 0.25 -14.41 3.37
N ASN A 87 1.56 -14.44 3.58
CA ASN A 87 2.16 -14.90 4.83
C ASN A 87 1.86 -14.00 6.03
N ASN A 88 1.63 -12.70 5.82
CA ASN A 88 1.38 -11.75 6.89
C ASN A 88 -0.03 -11.12 6.81
N TRP A 89 -1.01 -11.83 6.24
CA TRP A 89 -2.31 -11.22 5.96
C TRP A 89 -3.11 -10.93 7.24
N ALA A 90 -3.00 -9.70 7.74
CA ALA A 90 -3.69 -9.28 8.95
C ALA A 90 -5.19 -9.02 8.67
N PRO A 91 -6.09 -9.39 9.60
CA PRO A 91 -7.50 -9.04 9.49
C PRO A 91 -7.69 -7.53 9.50
N ILE A 92 -8.70 -7.06 8.77
CA ILE A 92 -9.04 -5.64 8.68
C ILE A 92 -9.71 -5.22 9.98
N GLU A 93 -9.23 -4.15 10.60
CA GLU A 93 -9.90 -3.55 11.74
C GLU A 93 -11.23 -2.94 11.28
N SER A 94 -12.33 -3.38 11.89
CA SER A 94 -13.61 -2.70 11.69
C SER A 94 -13.48 -1.30 12.29
N ARG A 95 -13.64 -0.26 11.46
CA ARG A 95 -13.74 1.11 11.98
C ARG A 95 -14.93 1.12 12.93
N ALA A 96 -14.67 1.44 14.20
CA ALA A 96 -15.74 1.64 15.16
C ALA A 96 -16.76 2.60 14.54
N PRO A 97 -18.06 2.28 14.54
CA PRO A 97 -19.06 3.18 14.00
C PRO A 97 -18.84 4.53 14.68
N LYS A 98 -18.66 5.60 13.89
CA LYS A 98 -18.57 6.96 14.43
C LYS A 98 -19.85 7.16 15.23
N ARG A 99 -19.77 7.07 16.57
CA ARG A 99 -20.85 7.48 17.46
C ARG A 99 -20.96 8.99 17.28
N HIS A 100 -21.78 9.40 16.33
CA HIS A 100 -22.29 10.75 16.31
C HIS A 100 -23.24 10.80 17.50
N VAL A 101 -22.74 11.28 18.63
CA VAL A 101 -23.60 11.72 19.72
C VAL A 101 -24.24 12.99 19.19
N VAL A 102 -25.41 12.86 18.58
CA VAL A 102 -26.32 13.98 18.41
C VAL A 102 -26.78 14.30 19.82
N PHE A 103 -26.27 15.38 20.38
CA PHE A 103 -26.94 16.00 21.51
C PHE A 103 -28.20 16.61 20.91
N GLU A 104 -29.31 15.88 20.96
CA GLU A 104 -30.63 16.49 20.87
C GLU A 104 -30.87 17.05 22.28
N PRO A 105 -30.71 18.36 22.52
CA PRO A 105 -31.19 18.93 23.77
C PRO A 105 -32.68 18.59 23.89
N GLU A 106 -33.09 17.97 24.99
CA GLU A 106 -34.48 17.57 25.21
C GLU A 106 -35.42 18.80 25.29
N ASP A 107 -34.86 20.00 25.47
CA ASP A 107 -35.54 21.29 25.46
C ASP A 107 -34.70 22.31 24.66
N ASP A 108 -34.89 22.36 23.33
CA ASP A 108 -34.38 23.45 22.46
C ASP A 108 -34.82 24.83 23.02
N ASP A 109 -36.01 24.90 23.63
CA ASP A 109 -36.60 26.12 24.20
C ASP A 109 -35.83 26.69 25.42
N GLU A 110 -35.14 25.84 26.20
CA GLU A 110 -34.31 26.30 27.33
C GLU A 110 -32.93 26.74 26.86
N PHE A 111 -32.35 26.05 25.87
CA PHE A 111 -31.06 26.44 25.29
C PHE A 111 -31.16 27.79 24.57
N ASP A 112 -32.20 27.97 23.75
CA ASP A 112 -32.44 29.25 23.05
C ASP A 112 -32.69 30.40 24.04
N LYS A 113 -33.41 30.13 25.15
CA LYS A 113 -33.59 31.11 26.23
C LYS A 113 -32.28 31.50 26.91
N GLU A 114 -31.37 30.55 27.16
CA GLU A 114 -30.08 30.85 27.77
C GLU A 114 -29.15 31.61 26.82
N VAL A 115 -29.20 31.29 25.52
CA VAL A 115 -28.46 32.00 24.46
C VAL A 115 -28.95 33.44 24.31
N ASP A 116 -30.27 33.68 24.26
CA ASP A 116 -30.85 35.02 24.18
C ASP A 116 -30.52 35.88 25.42
N LYS A 117 -30.50 35.26 26.60
CA LYS A 117 -30.14 35.91 27.87
C LYS A 117 -28.65 36.26 27.94
N ALA A 118 -27.78 35.43 27.37
CA ALA A 118 -26.33 35.66 27.30
C ALA A 118 -25.95 36.68 26.22
N LEU A 119 -26.68 36.73 25.11
CA LEU A 119 -26.47 37.71 24.03
C LEU A 119 -27.10 39.07 24.33
N GLY A 120 -27.84 39.20 25.44
CA GLY A 120 -28.44 40.47 25.85
C GLY A 120 -29.52 40.97 24.90
N SER A 121 -30.13 40.07 24.12
CA SER A 121 -31.21 40.39 23.19
C SER A 121 -32.53 40.55 23.96
N ASN A 122 -32.59 41.57 24.82
CA ASN A 122 -33.85 42.03 25.37
C ASN A 122 -34.54 42.91 24.33
N ARG A 123 -35.45 42.32 23.57
CA ARG A 123 -36.61 43.03 23.00
C ARG A 123 -37.80 42.10 22.82
#